data_AF-A0A3M1QZT1-F1
#
_entry.id   AF-A0A3M1QZT1-F1
#
_cell.length_a   1.000
_cell.length_b   1.000
_cell.length_c   1.000
_cell.angle_alpha   90.00
_cell.angle_beta   90.00
_cell.angle_gamma   90.00
#
_symmetry.space_group_name_H-M   'P 1'
#
loop_
_entity.id
_entity.type
_entity.pdbx_description
1 polymer ?
#
loop_
_entity_poly.entity_id
_entity_poly.type
_entity_poly.pdbx_seq_one_letter_code
_entity_poly.pdbx_strand_id
1 'polypeptide(L)'
;MLLASETFFDRRWRRARIKSPVEYAVGIARSLEMRTPAGPLAEAVSNMGQRLFEPPSVKGWDGDRAWLNSATMLVRLNTAAGAARHDGFDPLALLDRYGVSGGDAADFFTNLTLDEAAPQALRRQLAKLPGDGEQRARTAVRLLLSSPEYQLA
;
A
#
# COMPACT_ATOMS: atom_id res chain seq x y z
N MET A 1 17.37 6.72 24.04
CA MET A 1 16.47 7.43 23.11
C MET A 1 15.34 6.51 22.70
N LEU A 2 14.11 7.01 22.58
CA LEU A 2 12.94 6.19 22.23
C LEU A 2 13.06 5.56 20.84
N LEU A 3 13.56 6.28 19.84
CA LEU A 3 13.70 5.80 18.45
C LEU A 3 14.86 4.82 18.23
N ALA A 4 15.69 4.59 19.25
CA ALA A 4 16.80 3.64 19.22
C ALA A 4 16.61 2.49 20.22
N SER A 5 15.48 2.43 20.91
CA SER A 5 15.22 1.38 21.90
C SER A 5 14.82 0.08 21.23
N GLU A 6 15.11 -1.06 21.85
CA GLU A 6 14.67 -2.37 21.37
C GLU A 6 13.13 -2.44 21.26
N THR A 7 12.43 -1.80 22.19
CA THR A 7 10.96 -1.75 22.20
C THR A 7 10.39 -1.09 20.96
N PHE A 8 11.08 -0.09 20.38
CA PHE A 8 10.64 0.55 19.14
C PHE A 8 10.75 -0.40 17.93
N PHE A 9 11.73 -1.30 17.92
CA PHE A 9 11.95 -2.25 16.82
C PHE A 9 11.29 -3.61 17.01
N ASP A 10 10.68 -3.85 18.18
CA ASP A 10 9.99 -5.08 18.54
C ASP A 10 8.90 -5.42 17.52
N ARG A 11 8.96 -6.65 17.01
CA ARG A 11 8.08 -7.17 15.96
C ARG A 11 6.61 -7.11 16.36
N ARG A 12 6.29 -7.20 17.66
CA ARG A 12 4.89 -7.17 18.13
C ARG A 12 4.16 -5.84 17.89
N TRP A 13 4.91 -4.75 17.68
CA TRP A 13 4.34 -3.43 17.44
C TRP A 13 4.29 -3.04 15.95
N ARG A 14 4.95 -3.81 15.08
CA ARG A 14 4.85 -3.61 13.63
C ARG A 14 3.51 -4.15 13.14
N ARG A 15 2.81 -3.42 12.27
CA ARG A 15 1.52 -3.86 11.71
C ARG A 15 0.44 -4.09 12.77
N ALA A 16 0.57 -3.42 13.92
CA ALA A 16 -0.37 -3.55 15.04
C ALA A 16 -1.57 -2.60 14.91
N ARG A 17 -1.57 -1.69 13.93
CA ARG A 17 -2.64 -0.71 13.68
C ARG A 17 -3.18 -0.81 12.28
N ILE A 18 -4.46 -0.51 12.10
CA ILE A 18 -5.03 -0.28 10.76
C ILE A 18 -4.53 1.07 10.23
N LYS A 19 -4.01 1.09 9.00
CA LYS A 19 -3.67 2.31 8.28
C LYS A 19 -4.90 3.19 8.14
N SER A 20 -4.80 4.45 8.54
CA SER A 20 -5.78 5.48 8.17
C SER A 20 -5.86 5.63 6.64
N PRO A 21 -6.95 6.20 6.11
CA PRO A 21 -7.07 6.48 4.69
C PRO A 21 -5.90 7.24 4.08
N VAL A 22 -5.37 8.25 4.77
CA VAL A 22 -4.22 9.02 4.29
C VAL A 22 -2.94 8.17 4.27
N GLU A 23 -2.68 7.39 5.32
CA GLU A 23 -1.53 6.46 5.36
C GLU A 23 -1.62 5.42 4.24
N TYR A 24 -2.82 4.94 3.94
CA TYR A 24 -3.06 3.99 2.86
C TYR A 24 -2.79 4.61 1.48
N ALA A 25 -3.47 5.70 1.13
CA ALA A 25 -3.39 6.30 -0.20
C ALA A 25 -2.02 6.94 -0.48
N VAL A 26 -1.51 7.75 0.46
CA VAL A 26 -0.20 8.41 0.31
C VAL A 26 0.93 7.38 0.41
N GLY A 27 0.78 6.37 1.26
CA GLY A 27 1.73 5.26 1.35
C GLY A 27 1.90 4.53 0.02
N ILE A 28 0.78 4.24 -0.67
CA ILE A 28 0.83 3.66 -2.03
C ILE A 28 1.59 4.57 -2.99
N ALA A 29 1.18 5.84 -3.09
CA ALA A 29 1.79 6.78 -4.03
C ALA A 29 3.30 6.96 -3.77
N ARG A 30 3.71 7.02 -2.49
CA ARG A 30 5.10 7.16 -2.09
C ARG A 30 5.90 5.89 -2.37
N SER A 31 5.41 4.73 -1.95
CA SER A 31 6.14 3.46 -2.13
C SER A 31 6.34 3.12 -3.59
N LEU A 32 5.38 3.44 -4.47
CA LEU A 32 5.47 3.19 -5.90
C LEU A 32 6.14 4.33 -6.68
N GLU A 33 6.67 5.35 -6.00
CA GLU A 33 7.25 6.57 -6.60
C GLU A 33 6.35 7.21 -7.67
N MET A 34 5.04 7.20 -7.40
CA MET A 34 4.05 7.66 -8.36
C MET A 34 4.10 9.17 -8.56
N ARG A 35 4.06 9.58 -9.82
CA ARG A 35 3.74 10.96 -10.19
C ARG A 35 2.22 11.08 -10.30
N THR A 36 1.55 11.52 -9.23
CA THR A 36 0.10 11.72 -9.23
C THR A 36 -0.26 13.09 -8.67
N PRO A 37 -1.26 13.80 -9.24
CA PRO A 37 -1.75 15.04 -8.66
C PRO A 37 -2.35 14.81 -7.26
N ALA A 38 -2.33 15.84 -6.41
CA ALA A 38 -2.89 15.74 -5.06
C ALA A 38 -4.43 15.53 -5.05
N GLY A 39 -5.15 16.01 -6.07
CA GLY A 39 -6.61 15.94 -6.15
C GLY A 39 -7.17 14.51 -6.07
N PRO A 40 -6.78 13.60 -6.98
CA PRO A 40 -7.23 12.20 -6.95
C PRO A 40 -6.90 11.48 -5.64
N LEU A 41 -5.73 11.76 -5.03
CA LEU A 41 -5.38 11.21 -3.72
C LEU A 41 -6.31 11.75 -2.63
N ALA A 42 -6.56 13.07 -2.60
CA ALA A 42 -7.44 13.69 -1.62
C ALA A 42 -8.88 13.17 -1.74
N GLU A 43 -9.36 12.92 -2.97
CA GLU A 43 -10.66 12.31 -3.22
C GLU A 43 -10.72 10.86 -2.69
N ALA A 44 -9.71 10.03 -2.98
CA ALA A 44 -9.64 8.67 -2.47
C ALA A 44 -9.66 8.62 -0.94
N VAL A 45 -8.88 9.50 -0.29
CA VAL A 45 -8.82 9.62 1.17
C VAL A 45 -10.17 10.07 1.75
N SER A 46 -10.84 11.02 1.09
CA SER A 46 -12.17 11.50 1.50
C SER A 46 -13.24 10.41 1.37
N ASN A 47 -13.23 9.66 0.27
CA ASN A 47 -14.17 8.55 0.02
C ASN A 47 -13.97 7.38 1.00
N MET A 48 -12.81 7.28 1.65
CA MET A 48 -12.56 6.33 2.74
C MET A 48 -12.93 6.88 4.12
N GLY A 49 -13.48 8.10 4.21
CA GLY A 49 -13.98 8.69 5.44
C GLY A 49 -13.03 9.66 6.17
N GLN A 50 -11.89 10.04 5.57
CA GLN A 50 -10.93 10.97 6.18
C GLN A 50 -10.76 12.24 5.34
N ARG A 51 -11.83 13.01 5.13
CA ARG A 51 -11.74 14.28 4.40
C ARG A 51 -10.81 15.26 5.13
N LEU A 52 -9.64 15.52 4.55
CA LEU A 52 -8.58 16.31 5.19
C LEU A 52 -9.06 17.73 5.49
N PHE A 53 -8.62 18.29 6.62
CA PHE A 53 -9.03 19.59 7.17
C PHE A 53 -10.51 19.70 7.57
N GLU A 54 -11.26 18.59 7.54
CA GLU A 54 -12.69 18.55 7.92
C GLU A 54 -12.96 17.37 8.88
N PRO A 55 -12.39 17.38 10.10
CA PRO A 55 -12.65 16.32 11.08
C PRO A 55 -14.10 16.34 11.58
N PRO A 56 -14.67 15.18 11.94
CA PRO A 56 -16.07 15.09 12.36
C PRO A 56 -16.35 15.76 13.72
N SER A 57 -15.33 15.97 14.56
CA SER A 57 -15.45 16.72 15.82
C SER A 57 -14.07 17.21 16.31
N VAL A 58 -14.04 17.94 17.44
CA VAL A 58 -12.81 18.42 18.07
C VAL A 58 -11.82 17.31 18.46
N LYS A 59 -12.28 16.06 18.63
CA LYS A 59 -11.40 14.90 18.90
C LYS A 59 -10.64 14.45 17.64
N GLY A 60 -11.01 14.93 16.46
CA GLY A 60 -10.55 14.40 15.18
C GLY A 60 -11.42 13.25 14.68
N TRP A 61 -10.80 12.33 13.94
CA TRP A 61 -11.44 11.12 13.41
C TRP A 61 -11.30 9.94 14.38
N ASP A 62 -12.29 9.05 14.37
CA ASP A 62 -12.17 7.76 15.02
C ASP A 62 -11.15 6.90 14.26
N GLY A 63 -10.17 6.36 15.00
CA GLY A 63 -9.06 5.59 14.43
C GLY A 63 -9.31 4.08 14.34
N ASP A 64 -8.25 3.37 13.98
CA ASP A 64 -8.17 1.90 14.01
C ASP A 64 -9.33 1.21 13.25
N ARG A 65 -10.16 0.42 13.92
CA ARG A 65 -11.24 -0.36 13.29
C ARG A 65 -12.30 0.51 12.61
N ALA A 66 -12.43 1.78 13.02
CA ALA A 66 -13.36 2.71 12.38
C ALA A 66 -13.01 3.00 10.91
N TRP A 67 -11.76 2.74 10.49
CA TRP A 67 -11.32 2.90 9.12
C TRP A 67 -11.77 1.80 8.16
N LEU A 68 -12.36 0.70 8.68
CA LEU A 68 -12.76 -0.45 7.87
C LEU A 68 -14.25 -0.76 8.04
N ASN A 69 -14.95 -0.71 6.92
CA ASN A 69 -16.29 -1.23 6.71
C ASN A 69 -16.41 -1.68 5.25
N SER A 70 -17.53 -2.30 4.86
CA SER A 70 -17.71 -2.83 3.51
C SER A 70 -17.52 -1.77 2.41
N ALA A 71 -17.97 -0.53 2.63
CA ALA A 71 -17.85 0.54 1.66
C ALA A 71 -16.41 1.06 1.53
N THR A 72 -15.76 1.37 2.65
CA THR A 72 -14.37 1.86 2.67
C THR A 72 -13.38 0.82 2.18
N MET A 73 -13.65 -0.48 2.42
CA MET A 73 -12.84 -1.58 1.88
C MET A 73 -12.91 -1.63 0.36
N LEU A 74 -14.10 -1.45 -0.23
CA LEU A 74 -14.24 -1.37 -1.69
C LEU A 74 -13.44 -0.20 -2.26
N VAL A 75 -13.50 0.98 -1.62
CA VAL A 75 -12.70 2.14 -2.04
C VAL A 75 -11.21 1.83 -1.97
N ARG A 76 -10.71 1.20 -0.90
CA ARG A 76 -9.30 0.79 -0.78
C ARG A 76 -8.86 -0.15 -1.91
N LEU A 77 -9.66 -1.18 -2.20
CA LEU A 77 -9.38 -2.11 -3.29
C LEU A 77 -9.36 -1.41 -4.65
N ASN A 78 -10.27 -0.47 -4.87
CA ASN A 78 -10.29 0.36 -6.08
C ASN A 78 -9.07 1.28 -6.16
N THR A 79 -8.63 1.88 -5.05
CA THR A 79 -7.41 2.68 -4.98
C THR A 79 -6.17 1.84 -5.29
N ALA A 80 -6.04 0.63 -4.74
CA ALA A 80 -4.96 -0.30 -5.06
C ALA A 80 -4.95 -0.68 -6.54
N ALA A 81 -6.11 -1.05 -7.10
CA ALA A 81 -6.22 -1.41 -8.51
C ALA A 81 -6.02 -0.21 -9.45
N GLY A 82 -6.40 0.99 -9.03
CA GLY A 82 -6.16 2.24 -9.74
C GLY A 82 -4.66 2.56 -9.77
N ALA A 83 -3.98 2.50 -8.63
CA ALA A 83 -2.55 2.78 -8.52
C ALA A 83 -1.70 1.86 -9.40
N ALA A 84 -2.00 0.56 -9.42
CA ALA A 84 -1.28 -0.40 -10.26
C ALA A 84 -1.41 -0.14 -11.77
N ARG A 85 -2.49 0.54 -12.19
CA ARG A 85 -2.79 0.86 -13.61
C ARG A 85 -2.52 2.32 -13.97
N HIS A 86 -2.12 3.15 -13.00
CA HIS A 86 -1.98 4.58 -13.18
C HIS A 86 -0.76 4.89 -14.05
N ASP A 87 -0.90 5.82 -15.01
CA ASP A 87 0.19 6.19 -15.94
C ASP A 87 1.39 6.82 -15.24
N GLY A 88 1.14 7.46 -14.10
CA GLY A 88 2.18 7.96 -13.20
C GLY A 88 2.96 6.88 -12.44
N PHE A 89 2.63 5.60 -12.61
CA PHE A 89 3.38 4.45 -12.09
C PHE A 89 4.00 3.66 -13.25
N ASP A 90 5.33 3.71 -13.35
CA ASP A 90 6.12 2.88 -14.27
C ASP A 90 6.88 1.82 -13.46
N PRO A 91 6.44 0.55 -13.45
CA PRO A 91 7.09 -0.49 -12.67
C PRO A 91 8.47 -0.85 -13.22
N LEU A 92 8.70 -0.79 -14.53
CA LEU A 92 9.97 -1.20 -15.11
C LEU A 92 11.04 -0.14 -14.87
N ALA A 93 10.70 1.14 -15.02
CA ALA A 93 11.61 2.23 -14.67
C ALA A 93 11.94 2.26 -13.18
N LEU A 94 10.99 1.87 -12.32
CA LEU A 94 11.24 1.74 -10.88
C LEU A 94 12.21 0.59 -10.59
N LEU A 95 12.00 -0.58 -11.21
CA LEU A 95 12.92 -1.72 -11.06
C LEU A 95 14.33 -1.38 -11.53
N ASP A 96 14.46 -0.75 -12.71
CA ASP A 96 15.74 -0.30 -13.26
C ASP A 96 16.48 0.67 -12.33
N ARG A 97 15.76 1.65 -11.76
CA ARG A 97 16.30 2.60 -10.78
C ARG A 97 16.92 1.93 -9.56
N TYR A 98 16.34 0.82 -9.10
CA TYR A 98 16.85 0.05 -7.97
C TYR A 98 17.77 -1.12 -8.40
N GLY A 99 18.13 -1.21 -9.69
CA GLY A 99 19.02 -2.24 -10.21
C GLY A 99 18.43 -3.65 -10.17
N VAL A 100 17.11 -3.78 -10.24
CA VAL A 100 16.38 -5.04 -10.14
C VAL A 100 16.01 -5.55 -11.54
N SER A 101 16.29 -6.83 -11.80
CA SER A 101 15.88 -7.46 -13.05
C SER A 101 14.36 -7.62 -13.12
N GLY A 102 13.78 -7.54 -14.33
CA GLY A 102 12.33 -7.71 -14.50
C GLY A 102 11.79 -9.07 -14.03
N GLY A 103 12.64 -10.10 -13.95
CA GLY A 103 12.28 -11.42 -13.41
C GLY A 103 12.02 -11.43 -11.91
N ASP A 104 12.66 -10.51 -11.17
CA ASP A 104 12.60 -10.43 -9.71
C ASP A 104 11.57 -9.39 -9.22
N ALA A 105 10.74 -8.86 -10.13
CA ALA A 105 9.79 -7.80 -9.84
C ALA A 105 8.85 -8.13 -8.68
N ALA A 106 8.32 -9.36 -8.64
CA ALA A 106 7.40 -9.79 -7.60
C ALA A 106 8.05 -9.75 -6.20
N ASP A 107 9.32 -10.17 -6.09
CA ASP A 107 10.06 -10.17 -4.83
C ASP A 107 10.42 -8.75 -4.42
N PHE A 108 10.82 -7.89 -5.37
CA PHE A 108 11.06 -6.47 -5.11
C PHE A 108 9.84 -5.78 -4.53
N PHE A 109 8.67 -5.88 -5.19
CA PHE A 109 7.45 -5.24 -4.69
C PHE A 109 6.97 -5.84 -3.38
N THR A 110 7.21 -7.14 -3.14
CA THR A 110 6.92 -7.78 -1.86
C THR A 110 7.74 -7.14 -0.76
N ASN A 111 9.06 -7.01 -0.95
CA ASN A 111 9.96 -6.41 0.04
C ASN A 111 9.68 -4.91 0.25
N LEU A 112 9.32 -4.20 -0.81
CA LEU A 112 8.97 -2.77 -0.76
C LEU A 112 7.70 -2.48 0.05
N THR A 113 6.74 -3.41 0.08
CA THR A 113 5.41 -3.19 0.67
C THR A 113 5.17 -3.94 1.97
N LEU A 114 5.44 -5.25 1.97
CA LEU A 114 5.10 -6.16 3.04
C LEU A 114 6.32 -6.74 3.76
N ASP A 115 7.44 -6.87 3.06
CA ASP A 115 8.65 -7.52 3.56
C ASP A 115 8.31 -8.89 4.21
N GLU A 116 8.79 -9.16 5.41
CA GLU A 116 8.53 -10.39 6.16
C GLU A 116 7.05 -10.64 6.49
N ALA A 117 6.19 -9.62 6.38
CA ALA A 117 4.77 -9.77 6.66
C ALA A 117 3.98 -10.44 5.52
N ALA A 118 4.56 -10.58 4.32
CA ALA A 118 3.86 -11.21 3.21
C ALA A 118 3.63 -12.72 3.48
N PRO A 119 2.37 -13.20 3.53
CA PRO A 119 2.09 -14.60 3.79
C PRO A 119 2.68 -15.53 2.72
N GLN A 120 3.08 -16.74 3.11
CA GLN A 120 3.61 -17.72 2.15
C GLN A 120 2.60 -18.06 1.04
N ALA A 121 1.30 -18.00 1.32
CA ALA A 121 0.27 -18.18 0.29
C ALA A 121 0.33 -17.08 -0.78
N LEU A 122 0.46 -15.82 -0.36
CA LEU A 122 0.59 -14.68 -1.26
C LEU A 122 1.89 -14.76 -2.07
N ARG A 123 3.02 -15.06 -1.43
CA ARG A 123 4.32 -15.26 -2.11
C ARG A 123 4.24 -16.34 -3.19
N ARG A 124 3.60 -17.48 -2.88
CA ARG A 124 3.37 -18.56 -3.85
C ARG A 124 2.46 -18.14 -5.02
N GLN A 125 1.47 -17.28 -4.77
CA GLN A 125 0.61 -16.75 -5.81
C GLN A 125 1.37 -15.77 -6.72
N LEU A 126 2.19 -14.89 -6.13
CA LEU A 126 3.02 -13.93 -6.84
C LEU A 126 4.05 -14.61 -7.77
N ALA A 127 4.69 -15.69 -7.30
CA ALA A 127 5.65 -16.47 -8.09
C ALA A 127 5.03 -17.15 -9.33
N LYS A 128 3.71 -17.32 -9.37
CA LYS A 128 2.98 -17.99 -10.45
C LYS A 128 2.28 -17.01 -11.40
N LEU A 129 2.53 -15.71 -11.28
CA LEU A 129 1.84 -14.71 -12.09
C LEU A 129 2.16 -14.86 -13.58
N PRO A 130 1.13 -14.92 -14.45
CA PRO A 130 1.32 -14.94 -15.90
C PRO A 130 1.58 -13.52 -16.44
N GLY A 131 2.03 -13.43 -17.70
CA GLY A 131 2.23 -12.16 -18.42
C GLY A 131 3.70 -11.89 -18.77
N ASP A 132 3.98 -10.71 -19.32
CA ASP A 132 5.34 -10.18 -19.47
C ASP A 132 5.82 -9.51 -18.17
N GLY A 133 7.01 -8.90 -18.17
CA GLY A 133 7.59 -8.27 -16.98
C GLY A 133 6.73 -7.13 -16.40
N GLU A 134 6.17 -6.27 -17.26
CA GLU A 134 5.36 -5.13 -16.81
C GLU A 134 4.00 -5.60 -16.28
N GLN A 135 3.29 -6.43 -17.04
CA GLN A 135 1.98 -6.94 -16.66
C GLN A 135 2.05 -7.75 -15.36
N ARG A 136 3.11 -8.54 -15.18
CA ARG A 136 3.37 -9.25 -13.91
C ARG A 136 3.62 -8.28 -12.78
N ALA A 137 4.46 -7.25 -12.97
CA ALA A 137 4.75 -6.25 -11.95
C ALA A 137 3.49 -5.49 -11.49
N ARG A 138 2.68 -4.99 -12.43
CA ARG A 138 1.40 -4.32 -12.11
C ARG A 138 0.45 -5.25 -11.38
N THR A 139 0.35 -6.50 -11.81
CA THR A 139 -0.50 -7.50 -11.15
C THR A 139 -0.01 -7.82 -9.74
N ALA A 140 1.30 -7.96 -9.54
CA ALA A 140 1.92 -8.19 -8.24
C ALA A 140 1.61 -7.05 -7.26
N VAL A 141 1.85 -5.81 -7.69
CA VAL A 141 1.52 -4.60 -6.91
C VAL A 141 0.04 -4.59 -6.54
N ARG A 142 -0.87 -4.81 -7.49
CA ARG A 142 -2.32 -4.84 -7.19
C ARG A 142 -2.66 -5.85 -6.10
N LEU A 143 -2.11 -7.06 -6.16
CA LEU A 143 -2.37 -8.12 -5.17
C LEU A 143 -1.79 -7.78 -3.81
N LEU A 144 -0.56 -7.28 -3.75
CA LEU A 144 0.10 -6.85 -2.52
C LEU A 144 -0.70 -5.74 -1.83
N LEU A 145 -1.08 -4.69 -2.56
CA LEU A 145 -1.80 -3.54 -2.00
C LEU A 145 -3.25 -3.86 -1.56
N SER A 146 -3.83 -4.90 -2.16
CA SER A 146 -5.17 -5.41 -1.82
C SER A 146 -5.17 -6.42 -0.67
N SER A 147 -3.99 -6.86 -0.23
CA SER A 147 -3.86 -7.86 0.83
C SER A 147 -4.30 -7.32 2.20
N PRO A 148 -4.78 -8.18 3.10
CA PRO A 148 -5.05 -7.80 4.49
C PRO A 148 -3.83 -7.22 5.20
N GLU A 149 -2.64 -7.77 4.95
CA GLU A 149 -1.39 -7.37 5.60
C GLU A 149 -0.96 -5.95 5.21
N TYR A 150 -1.32 -5.52 4.00
CA TYR A 150 -1.07 -4.15 3.56
C TYR A 150 -2.01 -3.14 4.20
N GLN A 151 -3.15 -3.56 4.76
CA GLN A 151 -4.05 -2.66 5.50
C GLN A 151 -3.47 -2.22 6.85
N LEU A 152 -2.37 -2.84 7.29
CA LEU A 152 -1.79 -2.64 8.62
C LEU A 152 -0.49 -1.81 8.58
N ALA A 153 -0.30 -0.92 9.55
CA ALA A 153 0.90 -0.09 9.77
C ALA A 153 1.73 -0.64 10.92
#